data_AF-A0A139A0J8-F1
#
_entry.id   AF-A0A139A0J8-F1
#
_cell.length_a   1.000
_cell.length_b   1.000
_cell.length_c   1.000
_cell.angle_alpha   90.00
_cell.angle_beta   90.00
_cell.angle_gamma   90.00
#
_symmetry.space_group_name_H-M   'P 1'
#
loop_
_entity.id
_entity.type
_entity.pdbx_description
1 polymer ?
#
loop_
_entity_poly.entity_id
_entity_poly.type
_entity_poly.pdbx_seq_one_letter_code
_entity_poly.pdbx_strand_id
1 'polypeptide(L)'
;MPNAGPASVLSELAAIEPSSRGSIGVAASFHAYHSLATAAPPAISFNADQRFPMASTVKVGLAATVLKLIERGELGVAGPAKGKKLALDLVVEVEDFDLCIEYPEIVWGGHLPAFFAVSNLLEMSLTRSDNTATDVLLKLIGGPPTVRKYLDELGVPPAMNPKSNMRDNLWMAYPEVFGEWNAHEPLFHKYSQIERDQPLVAQRYQESTYPPNPAAVEGDVRDSTTPAAYHTFLRLALSAHLSTAPHPSSLSPSMSAYLLAAMSRCLSTERIRGRLRPGVPTSVKGGSVRGNHSEVGVVEVEGRGWITLAIYTRNAPGATEPTPMSIRERTIADVARLVYDYYLIESGRS
;
A
#
# COMPACT_ATOMS: atom_id res chain seq x y z
N MET A 1 -21.78 22.33 21.50
CA MET A 1 -20.77 22.27 20.43
C MET A 1 -21.50 21.94 19.13
N PRO A 2 -21.15 22.51 17.97
CA PRO A 2 -21.77 22.14 16.71
C PRO A 2 -21.60 20.63 16.48
N ASN A 3 -22.64 20.00 15.96
CA ASN A 3 -22.72 18.56 15.74
C ASN A 3 -21.60 18.15 14.77
N ALA A 4 -20.54 17.50 15.26
CA ALA A 4 -19.40 17.05 14.46
C ALA A 4 -19.77 15.76 13.70
N GLY A 5 -20.90 15.76 13.00
CA GLY A 5 -21.32 14.64 12.17
C GLY A 5 -20.42 14.48 10.93
N PRO A 6 -20.56 13.38 10.17
CA PRO A 6 -19.75 13.11 8.99
C PRO A 6 -19.79 14.25 7.96
N ALA A 7 -20.89 15.00 7.86
CA ALA A 7 -21.00 16.17 6.99
C ALA A 7 -19.96 17.26 7.28
N SER A 8 -19.57 17.46 8.55
CA SER A 8 -18.52 18.41 8.92
C SER A 8 -17.15 17.95 8.43
N VAL A 9 -16.84 16.67 8.58
CA VAL A 9 -15.59 16.07 8.06
C VAL A 9 -15.52 16.20 6.54
N LEU A 10 -16.60 15.91 5.82
CA LEU A 10 -16.62 16.04 4.36
C LEU A 10 -16.41 17.50 3.91
N SER A 11 -16.96 18.47 4.64
CA SER A 11 -16.74 19.90 4.38
C SER A 11 -15.27 20.30 4.58
N GLU A 12 -14.63 19.80 5.64
CA GLU A 12 -13.21 20.06 5.91
C GLU A 12 -12.30 19.37 4.87
N LEU A 13 -12.63 18.14 4.44
CA LEU A 13 -11.92 17.48 3.34
C LEU A 13 -12.00 18.27 2.03
N ALA A 14 -13.18 18.81 1.71
CA ALA A 14 -13.36 19.70 0.55
C ALA A 14 -12.55 21.01 0.68
N ALA A 15 -12.34 21.51 1.90
CA ALA A 15 -11.50 22.68 2.15
C ALA A 15 -9.99 22.37 2.06
N ILE A 16 -9.57 21.14 2.39
CA ILE A 16 -8.17 20.68 2.27
C ILE A 16 -7.81 20.43 0.79
N GLU A 17 -8.73 19.90 -0.01
CA GLU A 17 -8.45 19.45 -1.39
C GLU A 17 -7.74 20.50 -2.28
N PRO A 18 -8.13 21.79 -2.32
CA PRO A 18 -7.40 22.80 -3.09
C PRO A 18 -5.92 22.93 -2.70
N SER A 19 -5.61 22.80 -1.40
CA SER A 19 -4.23 22.88 -0.88
C SER A 19 -3.38 21.67 -1.28
N SER A 20 -4.01 20.56 -1.65
CA SER A 20 -3.31 19.38 -2.18
C SER A 20 -2.75 19.59 -3.59
N ARG A 21 -3.16 20.66 -4.28
CA ARG A 21 -2.83 20.94 -5.69
C ARG A 21 -3.18 19.76 -6.62
N GLY A 22 -4.27 19.06 -6.30
CA GLY A 22 -4.67 17.82 -6.93
C GLY A 22 -6.02 17.32 -6.43
N SER A 23 -6.22 16.01 -6.46
CA SER A 23 -7.43 15.38 -5.90
C SER A 23 -7.09 14.49 -4.72
N ILE A 24 -7.99 14.45 -3.75
CA ILE A 24 -7.91 13.58 -2.56
C ILE A 24 -9.00 12.52 -2.66
N GLY A 25 -8.67 11.27 -2.33
CA GLY A 25 -9.62 10.17 -2.15
C GLY A 25 -9.48 9.56 -0.75
N VAL A 26 -10.58 9.41 -0.03
CA VAL A 26 -10.59 8.93 1.37
C VAL A 26 -11.72 7.92 1.57
N ALA A 27 -11.39 6.79 2.21
CA ALA A 27 -12.37 5.91 2.81
C ALA A 27 -11.88 5.48 4.20
N ALA A 28 -12.73 5.63 5.22
CA ALA A 28 -12.39 5.23 6.58
C ALA A 28 -13.60 4.73 7.39
N SER A 29 -13.34 3.89 8.38
CA SER A 29 -14.34 3.36 9.32
C SER A 29 -13.73 3.03 10.66
N PHE A 30 -14.51 3.16 11.73
CA PHE A 30 -14.12 2.80 13.09
C PHE A 30 -14.66 1.43 13.48
N HIS A 31 -13.81 0.63 14.13
CA HIS A 31 -14.08 -0.73 14.61
C HIS A 31 -13.74 -0.81 16.09
N ALA A 32 -14.76 -0.86 16.96
CA ALA A 32 -14.57 -0.88 18.40
C ALA A 32 -14.04 -2.23 18.90
N TYR A 33 -13.18 -2.24 19.92
CA TYR A 33 -12.74 -3.48 20.57
C TYR A 33 -13.88 -4.23 21.28
N HIS A 34 -14.84 -3.48 21.83
CA HIS A 34 -16.00 -4.00 22.54
C HIS A 34 -17.25 -3.29 22.01
N SER A 35 -18.14 -4.02 21.33
CA SER A 35 -19.42 -3.49 20.85
C SER A 35 -20.39 -3.31 22.02
N LEU A 36 -20.25 -2.21 22.77
CA LEU A 36 -21.27 -1.73 23.73
C LEU A 36 -22.01 -0.48 23.23
N ALA A 37 -21.56 0.13 22.13
CA ALA A 37 -22.26 1.25 21.50
C ALA A 37 -23.51 0.75 20.74
N THR A 38 -24.61 1.49 20.87
CA THR A 38 -25.88 1.20 20.17
C THR A 38 -25.79 1.35 18.64
N ALA A 39 -24.76 2.05 18.13
CA ALA A 39 -24.38 2.10 16.71
C ALA A 39 -22.91 2.55 16.55
N ALA A 40 -22.20 2.03 15.54
CA ALA A 40 -20.86 2.50 15.19
C ALA A 40 -20.90 3.92 14.59
N PRO A 41 -19.88 4.78 14.83
CA PRO A 41 -19.78 6.07 14.16
C PRO A 41 -19.82 5.93 12.63
N PRO A 42 -20.48 6.85 11.90
CA PRO A 42 -20.58 6.78 10.44
C PRO A 42 -19.21 6.67 9.75
N ALA A 43 -19.15 5.87 8.69
CA ALA A 43 -18.00 5.79 7.81
C ALA A 43 -17.76 7.12 7.07
N ILE A 44 -16.50 7.43 6.78
CA ILE A 44 -16.10 8.59 5.96
C ILE A 44 -15.81 8.10 4.55
N SER A 45 -16.40 8.78 3.56
CA SER A 45 -16.20 8.52 2.13
C SER A 45 -16.13 9.85 1.39
N PHE A 46 -14.96 10.17 0.82
CA PHE A 46 -14.73 11.40 0.05
C PHE A 46 -13.99 11.04 -1.23
N ASN A 47 -14.59 11.30 -2.40
CA ASN A 47 -14.07 10.85 -3.70
C ASN A 47 -13.67 9.35 -3.71
N ALA A 48 -14.34 8.53 -2.89
CA ALA A 48 -13.87 7.19 -2.57
C ALA A 48 -14.03 6.19 -3.71
N ASP A 49 -14.80 6.53 -4.74
CA ASP A 49 -15.00 5.74 -5.95
C ASP A 49 -14.11 6.21 -7.12
N GLN A 50 -13.34 7.28 -6.94
CA GLN A 50 -12.35 7.69 -7.93
C GLN A 50 -11.16 6.74 -7.93
N ARG A 51 -10.57 6.52 -9.12
CA ARG A 51 -9.41 5.65 -9.29
C ARG A 51 -8.10 6.39 -8.98
N PHE A 52 -7.22 5.68 -8.29
CA PHE A 52 -5.86 6.09 -8.00
C PHE A 52 -4.91 4.91 -8.22
N PRO A 53 -3.66 5.14 -8.64
CA PRO A 53 -2.65 4.09 -8.66
C PRO A 53 -2.38 3.58 -7.24
N MET A 54 -2.29 2.27 -7.06
CA MET A 54 -1.90 1.70 -5.76
C MET A 54 -0.43 2.00 -5.45
N ALA A 55 0.43 1.99 -6.47
CA ALA A 55 1.87 1.97 -6.28
C ALA A 55 2.24 0.90 -5.23
N SER A 56 3.15 1.20 -4.31
CA SER A 56 3.57 0.28 -3.27
C SER A 56 2.50 -0.11 -2.22
N THR A 57 1.28 0.45 -2.24
CA THR A 57 0.21 -0.09 -1.38
C THR A 57 -0.24 -1.47 -1.83
N VAL A 58 0.00 -1.89 -3.07
CA VAL A 58 -0.30 -3.26 -3.54
C VAL A 58 0.33 -4.35 -2.67
N LYS A 59 1.46 -4.02 -2.03
CA LYS A 59 2.26 -4.92 -1.17
C LYS A 59 1.50 -5.42 0.06
N VAL A 60 0.50 -4.67 0.56
CA VAL A 60 -0.36 -5.15 1.66
C VAL A 60 -1.25 -6.30 1.18
N GLY A 61 -1.84 -6.16 -0.01
CA GLY A 61 -2.63 -7.22 -0.64
C GLY A 61 -1.81 -8.47 -0.90
N LEU A 62 -0.60 -8.30 -1.47
CA LEU A 62 0.35 -9.38 -1.67
C LEU A 62 0.73 -10.08 -0.35
N ALA A 63 1.13 -9.32 0.67
CA ALA A 63 1.53 -9.88 1.94
C ALA A 63 0.39 -10.65 2.61
N ALA A 64 -0.84 -10.12 2.58
CA ALA A 64 -2.01 -10.82 3.06
C ALA A 64 -2.26 -12.13 2.28
N THR A 65 -2.11 -12.12 0.96
CA THR A 65 -2.20 -13.35 0.16
C THR A 65 -1.15 -14.38 0.58
N VAL A 66 0.13 -14.00 0.67
CA VAL A 66 1.22 -14.90 1.08
C VAL A 66 0.94 -15.50 2.45
N LEU A 67 0.55 -14.68 3.43
CA LEU A 67 0.22 -15.14 4.78
C LEU A 67 -0.99 -16.08 4.80
N LYS A 68 -2.02 -15.81 3.98
CA LYS A 68 -3.17 -16.71 3.87
C LYS A 68 -2.80 -18.06 3.27
N LEU A 69 -1.94 -18.08 2.26
CA LEU A 69 -1.45 -19.32 1.65
C LEU A 69 -0.59 -20.14 2.64
N ILE A 70 0.24 -19.47 3.45
CA ILE A 70 1.00 -20.10 4.54
C ILE A 70 0.05 -20.71 5.57
N GLU A 71 -0.97 -19.96 6.01
CA GLU A 71 -1.99 -20.43 6.97
C GLU A 71 -2.72 -21.68 6.46
N ARG A 72 -3.04 -21.72 5.16
CA ARG A 72 -3.66 -22.88 4.50
C ARG A 72 -2.69 -24.03 4.22
N GLY A 73 -1.39 -23.82 4.43
CA GLY A 73 -0.35 -24.80 4.12
C GLY A 73 -0.20 -25.10 2.63
N GLU A 74 -0.49 -24.12 1.77
CA GLU A 74 -0.38 -24.28 0.31
C GLU A 74 1.09 -24.38 -0.14
N LEU A 75 1.29 -24.94 -1.34
CA LEU A 75 2.62 -25.08 -1.93
C LEU A 75 2.96 -23.86 -2.78
N GLY A 76 4.25 -23.49 -2.82
CA GLY A 76 4.77 -22.57 -3.81
C GLY A 76 4.59 -23.15 -5.22
N VAL A 77 4.23 -22.30 -6.17
CA VAL A 77 3.82 -22.75 -7.52
C VAL A 77 4.87 -22.47 -8.59
N ALA A 78 5.84 -21.59 -8.30
CA ALA A 78 6.91 -21.23 -9.22
C ALA A 78 8.21 -20.84 -8.49
N GLY A 79 9.29 -20.72 -9.28
CA GLY A 79 10.61 -20.35 -8.80
C GLY A 79 11.18 -21.30 -7.73
N PRO A 80 12.01 -20.80 -6.79
CA PRO A 80 12.73 -21.62 -5.82
C PRO A 80 11.84 -22.33 -4.79
N ALA A 81 10.56 -21.96 -4.70
CA ALA A 81 9.56 -22.57 -3.82
C ALA A 81 8.65 -23.58 -4.53
N LYS A 82 8.81 -23.85 -5.83
CA LYS A 82 7.92 -24.74 -6.57
C LYS A 82 7.83 -26.12 -5.91
N GLY A 83 6.62 -26.52 -5.52
CA GLY A 83 6.33 -27.79 -4.85
C GLY A 83 6.69 -27.84 -3.35
N LYS A 84 7.25 -26.77 -2.78
CA LYS A 84 7.56 -26.68 -1.34
C LYS A 84 6.40 -26.03 -0.60
N LYS A 85 6.11 -26.48 0.62
CA LYS A 85 5.12 -25.84 1.48
C LYS A 85 5.56 -24.41 1.81
N LEU A 86 4.68 -23.44 1.59
CA LEU A 86 4.94 -22.06 1.98
C LEU A 86 4.96 -21.96 3.51
N ALA A 87 6.00 -21.33 4.04
CA ALA A 87 6.19 -21.08 5.46
C ALA A 87 7.00 -19.78 5.65
N LEU A 88 6.89 -19.14 6.81
CA LEU A 88 7.63 -17.91 7.12
C LEU A 88 9.16 -18.13 7.18
N ASP A 89 9.58 -19.33 7.56
CA ASP A 89 10.97 -19.79 7.65
C ASP A 89 11.45 -20.50 6.38
N LEU A 90 10.60 -20.62 5.35
CA LEU A 90 11.03 -21.14 4.06
C LEU A 90 12.10 -20.21 3.48
N VAL A 91 13.32 -20.73 3.35
CA VAL A 91 14.42 -20.03 2.70
C VAL A 91 14.31 -20.19 1.19
N VAL A 92 14.35 -19.06 0.48
CA VAL A 92 14.32 -19.00 -0.98
C VAL A 92 15.56 -18.31 -1.51
N GLU A 93 15.98 -18.77 -2.68
CA GLU A 93 17.08 -18.20 -3.45
C GLU A 93 16.59 -16.94 -4.19
N VAL A 94 17.36 -15.86 -4.09
CA VAL A 94 17.17 -14.63 -4.86
C VAL A 94 18.35 -14.52 -5.81
N GLU A 95 18.04 -14.57 -7.10
CA GLU A 95 19.03 -14.53 -8.17
C GLU A 95 19.29 -13.08 -8.62
N ASP A 96 20.40 -12.88 -9.33
CA ASP A 96 20.68 -11.61 -10.02
C ASP A 96 19.51 -11.19 -10.93
N PHE A 97 18.85 -12.17 -11.54
CA PHE A 97 17.70 -11.94 -12.39
C PHE A 97 16.49 -11.30 -11.66
N ASP A 98 16.40 -11.53 -10.35
CA ASP A 98 15.27 -11.07 -9.54
C ASP A 98 15.39 -9.59 -9.15
N LEU A 99 16.58 -8.99 -9.31
CA LEU A 99 16.87 -7.63 -8.84
C LEU A 99 16.02 -6.55 -9.53
N CYS A 100 15.41 -5.72 -8.70
CA CYS A 100 14.66 -4.52 -9.04
C CYS A 100 15.24 -3.30 -8.30
N ILE A 101 14.72 -2.11 -8.59
CA ILE A 101 15.14 -0.83 -7.99
C ILE A 101 14.15 -0.34 -6.92
N GLU A 102 14.47 0.80 -6.29
CA GLU A 102 13.80 1.38 -5.11
C GLU A 102 13.96 0.51 -3.86
N TYR A 103 14.92 0.91 -3.03
CA TYR A 103 15.35 0.21 -1.81
C TYR A 103 15.83 -1.22 -2.03
N PRO A 104 16.79 -1.49 -2.93
CA PRO A 104 17.31 -2.83 -3.17
C PRO A 104 18.27 -3.28 -2.05
N GLU A 105 17.76 -3.44 -0.82
CA GLU A 105 18.58 -3.84 0.34
C GLU A 105 19.29 -5.17 0.12
N ILE A 106 18.62 -6.05 -0.63
CA ILE A 106 19.15 -7.35 -1.05
C ILE A 106 20.51 -7.19 -1.75
N VAL A 107 20.73 -6.11 -2.50
CA VAL A 107 21.99 -5.83 -3.21
C VAL A 107 23.10 -5.38 -2.25
N TRP A 108 22.75 -4.73 -1.13
CA TRP A 108 23.72 -4.25 -0.15
C TRP A 108 24.34 -5.39 0.68
N GLY A 109 23.71 -6.57 0.68
CA GLY A 109 24.18 -7.77 1.36
C GLY A 109 25.38 -8.48 0.69
N GLY A 110 25.76 -8.09 -0.54
CA GLY A 110 26.91 -8.66 -1.25
C GLY A 110 26.54 -9.65 -2.35
N HIS A 111 27.23 -10.80 -2.40
CA HIS A 111 27.22 -11.72 -3.55
C HIS A 111 25.85 -12.39 -3.79
N LEU A 112 25.51 -12.54 -5.07
CA LEU A 112 24.36 -13.31 -5.55
C LEU A 112 24.80 -14.70 -6.07
N PRO A 113 23.95 -15.73 -5.99
CA PRO A 113 22.61 -15.68 -5.39
C PRO A 113 22.65 -15.52 -3.88
N ALA A 114 21.61 -14.90 -3.32
CA ALA A 114 21.44 -14.69 -1.89
C ALA A 114 20.21 -15.46 -1.37
N PHE A 115 20.19 -15.80 -0.08
CA PHE A 115 19.15 -16.65 0.50
C PHE A 115 18.41 -15.91 1.60
N PHE A 116 17.09 -15.80 1.47
CA PHE A 116 16.24 -15.09 2.43
C PHE A 116 15.07 -15.97 2.85
N ALA A 117 14.72 -15.91 4.14
CA ALA A 117 13.45 -16.48 4.58
C ALA A 117 12.28 -15.64 4.02
N VAL A 118 11.13 -16.26 3.74
CA VAL A 118 9.91 -15.56 3.34
C VAL A 118 9.56 -14.43 4.32
N SER A 119 9.80 -14.63 5.61
CA SER A 119 9.64 -13.58 6.63
C SER A 119 10.52 -12.35 6.40
N ASN A 120 11.78 -12.52 5.97
CA ASN A 120 12.65 -11.40 5.62
C ASN A 120 12.13 -10.65 4.40
N LEU A 121 11.66 -11.36 3.38
CA LEU A 121 11.10 -10.75 2.17
C LEU A 121 9.82 -9.95 2.49
N LEU A 122 8.94 -10.49 3.33
CA LEU A 122 7.75 -9.78 3.81
C LEU A 122 8.13 -8.52 4.60
N GLU A 123 9.13 -8.61 5.49
CA GLU A 123 9.63 -7.47 6.26
C GLU A 123 10.16 -6.37 5.35
N MET A 124 11.06 -6.69 4.40
CA MET A 124 11.64 -5.72 3.46
C MET A 124 10.57 -5.08 2.56
N SER A 125 9.63 -5.88 2.05
CA SER A 125 8.52 -5.40 1.22
C SER A 125 7.59 -4.43 1.96
N LEU A 126 7.27 -4.71 3.24
CA LEU A 126 6.32 -3.89 4.00
C LEU A 126 6.99 -2.68 4.66
N THR A 127 8.19 -2.83 5.23
CA THR A 127 8.85 -1.77 6.01
C THR A 127 9.54 -0.74 5.14
N ARG A 128 10.30 -1.21 4.14
CA ARG A 128 11.13 -0.38 3.25
C ARG A 128 10.64 -0.33 1.83
N SER A 129 9.56 -1.04 1.52
CA SER A 129 8.98 -1.04 0.18
C SER A 129 9.91 -1.65 -0.87
N ASP A 130 10.79 -2.60 -0.51
CA ASP A 130 11.73 -3.25 -1.44
C ASP A 130 10.98 -3.96 -2.58
N ASN A 131 11.27 -3.57 -3.83
CA ASN A 131 10.61 -4.15 -5.01
C ASN A 131 11.16 -5.52 -5.41
N THR A 132 12.43 -5.81 -5.14
CA THR A 132 13.03 -7.14 -5.37
C THR A 132 12.32 -8.16 -4.48
N ALA A 133 12.21 -7.87 -3.18
CA ALA A 133 11.51 -8.74 -2.23
C ALA A 133 10.04 -8.97 -2.62
N THR A 134 9.38 -7.91 -3.12
CA THR A 134 7.99 -7.96 -3.59
C THR A 134 7.83 -8.86 -4.81
N ASP A 135 8.70 -8.74 -5.81
CA ASP A 135 8.65 -9.56 -7.03
C ASP A 135 9.00 -11.02 -6.75
N VAL A 136 9.96 -11.28 -5.86
CA VAL A 136 10.26 -12.65 -5.39
C VAL A 136 9.03 -13.26 -4.72
N LEU A 137 8.37 -12.54 -3.79
CA LEU A 137 7.14 -13.02 -3.15
C LEU A 137 6.02 -13.31 -4.16
N LEU A 138 5.82 -12.44 -5.15
CA LEU A 138 4.88 -12.67 -6.26
C LEU A 138 5.23 -13.95 -7.04
N LYS A 139 6.51 -14.14 -7.38
CA LYS A 139 7.02 -15.35 -8.07
C LYS A 139 6.68 -16.61 -7.29
N LEU A 140 6.83 -16.63 -5.96
CA LEU A 140 6.51 -17.82 -5.14
C LEU A 140 5.05 -18.26 -5.28
N ILE A 141 4.13 -17.30 -5.39
CA ILE A 141 2.68 -17.54 -5.39
C ILE A 141 2.07 -17.58 -6.80
N GLY A 142 2.88 -17.46 -7.86
CA GLY A 142 2.39 -17.50 -9.25
C GLY A 142 1.91 -16.16 -9.79
N GLY A 143 2.26 -15.06 -9.12
CA GLY A 143 2.09 -13.70 -9.61
C GLY A 143 0.75 -13.04 -9.23
N PRO A 144 0.45 -11.88 -9.84
CA PRO A 144 -0.75 -11.08 -9.57
C PRO A 144 -2.10 -11.83 -9.65
N PRO A 145 -2.31 -12.82 -10.53
CA PRO A 145 -3.56 -13.58 -10.56
C PRO A 145 -3.92 -14.25 -9.23
N THR A 146 -2.93 -14.73 -8.47
CA THR A 146 -3.17 -15.34 -7.15
C THR A 146 -3.59 -14.31 -6.11
N VAL A 147 -3.05 -13.09 -6.18
CA VAL A 147 -3.50 -11.97 -5.34
C VAL A 147 -4.95 -11.62 -5.68
N ARG A 148 -5.29 -11.51 -6.97
CA ARG A 148 -6.68 -11.25 -7.40
C ARG A 148 -7.63 -12.34 -6.93
N LYS A 149 -7.26 -13.62 -7.04
CA LYS A 149 -8.06 -14.74 -6.53
C LYS A 149 -8.36 -14.60 -5.04
N TYR A 150 -7.36 -14.26 -4.22
CA TYR A 150 -7.58 -14.05 -2.79
C TYR A 150 -8.50 -12.85 -2.50
N LEU A 151 -8.33 -11.75 -3.24
CA LEU A 151 -9.22 -10.59 -3.14
C LEU A 151 -10.67 -10.95 -3.54
N ASP A 152 -10.87 -11.84 -4.54
CA ASP A 152 -12.19 -12.34 -4.92
C ASP A 152 -12.80 -13.24 -3.82
N GLU A 153 -12.01 -14.12 -3.21
CA GLU A 153 -12.43 -14.94 -2.07
C GLU A 153 -12.85 -14.12 -0.84
N LEU A 154 -12.33 -12.91 -0.70
CA LEU A 154 -12.74 -11.94 0.32
C LEU A 154 -13.98 -11.13 -0.10
N GLY A 155 -14.35 -11.11 -1.38
CA GLY A 155 -15.40 -10.22 -1.89
C GLY A 155 -14.94 -8.77 -2.10
N VAL A 156 -13.64 -8.53 -2.28
CA VAL A 156 -13.10 -7.20 -2.56
C VAL A 156 -13.46 -6.76 -3.98
N PRO A 157 -14.01 -5.55 -4.18
CA PRO A 157 -14.41 -5.07 -5.50
C PRO A 157 -13.28 -5.17 -6.55
N PRO A 158 -13.59 -5.47 -7.82
CA PRO A 158 -12.60 -5.52 -8.91
C PRO A 158 -11.86 -4.20 -9.15
N ALA A 159 -12.38 -3.10 -8.59
CA ALA A 159 -11.74 -1.81 -8.63
C ALA A 159 -10.31 -1.83 -8.06
N MET A 160 -10.03 -2.62 -7.00
CA MET A 160 -8.67 -2.92 -6.53
C MET A 160 -8.04 -3.99 -7.43
N ASN A 161 -7.16 -3.58 -8.33
CA ASN A 161 -6.79 -4.38 -9.50
C ASN A 161 -5.27 -4.60 -9.61
N PRO A 162 -4.66 -5.44 -8.77
CA PRO A 162 -3.26 -5.82 -8.93
C PRO A 162 -3.10 -6.63 -10.22
N LYS A 163 -2.26 -6.16 -11.14
CA LYS A 163 -2.09 -6.73 -12.48
C LYS A 163 -0.65 -7.06 -12.82
N SER A 164 0.31 -6.33 -12.25
CA SER A 164 1.71 -6.41 -12.65
C SER A 164 2.62 -6.73 -11.47
N ASN A 165 3.82 -7.19 -11.76
CA ASN A 165 4.93 -7.17 -10.79
C ASN A 165 5.48 -5.72 -10.68
N MET A 166 6.38 -5.47 -9.73
CA MET A 166 6.94 -4.15 -9.49
C MET A 166 7.84 -3.68 -10.62
N ARG A 167 8.66 -4.56 -11.23
CA ARG A 167 9.50 -4.17 -12.37
C ARG A 167 8.69 -3.68 -13.58
N ASP A 168 7.62 -4.38 -13.93
CA ASP A 168 6.72 -4.01 -15.02
C ASP A 168 5.96 -2.73 -14.66
N ASN A 169 5.50 -2.62 -13.40
CA ASN A 169 4.83 -1.41 -12.93
C ASN A 169 5.72 -0.18 -13.01
N LEU A 170 6.99 -0.29 -12.63
CA LEU A 170 7.98 0.78 -12.75
C LEU A 170 8.29 1.11 -14.21
N TRP A 171 8.45 0.10 -15.05
CA TRP A 171 8.67 0.31 -16.48
C TRP A 171 7.50 1.06 -17.14
N MET A 172 6.26 0.62 -16.89
CA MET A 172 5.05 1.29 -17.38
C MET A 172 4.86 2.67 -16.77
N ALA A 173 5.23 2.85 -15.50
CA ALA A 173 5.19 4.15 -14.86
C ALA A 173 6.22 5.07 -15.52
N TYR A 174 7.45 4.63 -15.79
CA TYR A 174 8.54 5.45 -16.31
C TYR A 174 9.15 4.98 -17.65
N PRO A 175 8.36 4.93 -18.74
CA PRO A 175 8.85 4.50 -20.04
C PRO A 175 9.95 5.42 -20.59
N GLU A 176 9.97 6.71 -20.24
CA GLU A 176 11.03 7.64 -20.64
C GLU A 176 12.34 7.49 -19.85
N VAL A 177 12.29 6.83 -18.69
CA VAL A 177 13.50 6.50 -17.92
C VAL A 177 14.08 5.20 -18.47
N PHE A 178 13.25 4.17 -18.57
CA PHE A 178 13.72 2.83 -18.91
C PHE A 178 13.79 2.56 -20.41
N GLY A 179 13.08 3.33 -21.23
CA GLY A 179 13.02 3.15 -22.68
C GLY A 179 12.56 1.75 -23.08
N GLU A 180 13.14 1.23 -24.16
CA GLU A 180 13.04 -0.19 -24.47
C GLU A 180 13.78 -1.00 -23.40
N TRP A 181 13.03 -1.83 -22.68
CA TRP A 181 13.53 -2.76 -21.69
C TRP A 181 13.10 -4.17 -22.06
N ASN A 182 14.06 -5.09 -22.05
CA ASN A 182 13.82 -6.50 -22.24
C ASN A 182 13.48 -7.12 -20.89
N ALA A 183 12.32 -7.75 -20.77
CA ALA A 183 11.92 -8.42 -19.52
C ALA A 183 12.89 -9.55 -19.08
N HIS A 184 13.81 -9.98 -19.94
CA HIS A 184 14.92 -10.89 -19.63
C HIS A 184 16.17 -10.22 -19.05
N GLU A 185 16.16 -8.91 -18.83
CA GLU A 185 17.20 -8.15 -18.11
C GLU A 185 16.67 -7.68 -16.74
N PRO A 186 17.44 -7.79 -15.65
CA PRO A 186 17.07 -7.19 -14.36
C PRO A 186 16.91 -5.69 -14.47
N LEU A 187 15.79 -5.17 -13.94
CA LEU A 187 15.54 -3.73 -13.98
C LEU A 187 16.61 -2.95 -13.22
N PHE A 188 17.24 -3.59 -12.21
CA PHE A 188 18.39 -3.05 -11.50
C PHE A 188 19.59 -2.75 -12.42
N HIS A 189 19.96 -3.68 -13.31
CA HIS A 189 21.09 -3.49 -14.22
C HIS A 189 20.79 -2.42 -15.27
N LYS A 190 19.57 -2.43 -15.80
CA LYS A 190 19.08 -1.39 -16.71
C LYS A 190 19.18 -0.01 -16.07
N TYR A 191 18.73 0.14 -14.82
CA TYR A 191 18.82 1.40 -14.11
C TYR A 191 20.25 1.79 -13.77
N SER A 192 21.10 0.84 -13.37
CA SER A 192 22.52 1.07 -13.12
C SER A 192 23.26 1.56 -14.37
N GLN A 193 22.85 1.09 -15.56
CA GLN A 193 23.34 1.63 -16.83
C GLN A 193 22.88 3.07 -17.04
N ILE A 194 21.61 3.38 -16.78
CA ILE A 194 21.06 4.75 -16.88
C ILE A 194 21.78 5.71 -15.94
N GLU A 195 22.09 5.30 -14.71
CA GLU A 195 22.85 6.12 -13.75
C GLU A 195 24.24 6.50 -14.27
N ARG A 196 24.91 5.58 -14.97
CA ARG A 196 26.23 5.83 -15.57
C ARG A 196 26.16 6.67 -16.84
N ASP A 197 25.25 6.30 -17.74
CA ASP A 197 25.24 6.82 -19.12
C ASP A 197 24.38 8.09 -19.24
N GLN A 198 23.41 8.29 -18.35
CA GLN A 198 22.41 9.37 -18.39
C GLN A 198 22.11 9.94 -16.99
N PRO A 199 23.09 10.56 -16.30
CA PRO A 199 22.96 10.98 -14.90
C PRO A 199 21.82 11.97 -14.64
N LEU A 200 21.48 12.84 -15.59
CA LEU A 200 20.35 13.77 -15.45
C LEU A 200 18.98 13.05 -15.49
N VAL A 201 18.86 11.96 -16.24
CA VAL A 201 17.66 11.11 -16.28
C VAL A 201 17.50 10.40 -14.93
N ALA A 202 18.59 9.80 -14.44
CA ALA A 202 18.60 9.15 -13.14
C ALA A 202 18.28 10.12 -11.99
N GLN A 203 18.86 11.33 -12.00
CA GLN A 203 18.59 12.37 -11.01
C GLN A 203 17.10 12.75 -10.98
N ARG A 204 16.50 13.03 -12.14
CA ARG A 204 15.07 13.38 -12.22
C ARG A 204 14.17 12.27 -11.67
N TYR A 205 14.56 11.01 -11.88
CA TYR A 205 13.82 9.86 -11.36
C TYR A 205 13.91 9.80 -9.84
N GLN A 206 15.11 9.92 -9.28
CA GLN A 206 15.35 9.92 -7.84
C GLN A 206 14.63 11.08 -7.13
N GLU A 207 14.62 12.26 -7.74
CA GLU A 207 13.93 13.45 -7.23
C GLU A 207 12.41 13.41 -7.47
N SER A 208 11.90 12.40 -8.19
CA SER A 208 10.48 12.26 -8.55
C SER A 208 9.91 13.50 -9.27
N THR A 209 10.72 14.12 -10.15
CA THR A 209 10.38 15.36 -10.86
C THR A 209 9.81 15.13 -12.27
N TYR A 210 9.67 13.87 -12.70
CA TYR A 210 8.98 13.54 -13.94
C TYR A 210 7.51 13.97 -13.92
N PRO A 211 6.98 14.48 -15.05
CA PRO A 211 5.60 14.90 -15.13
C PRO A 211 4.64 13.74 -14.86
N PRO A 212 3.41 14.04 -14.42
CA PRO A 212 2.35 13.03 -14.30
C PRO A 212 2.20 12.25 -15.61
N ASN A 213 2.19 10.92 -15.55
CA ASN A 213 2.07 10.10 -16.76
C ASN A 213 0.64 10.24 -17.33
N PRO A 214 0.44 10.78 -18.55
CA PRO A 214 -0.89 10.96 -19.13
C PRO A 214 -1.68 9.64 -19.26
N ALA A 215 -1.00 8.52 -19.51
CA ALA A 215 -1.63 7.19 -19.61
C ALA A 215 -2.05 6.62 -18.24
N ALA A 216 -1.45 7.10 -17.15
CA ALA A 216 -1.83 6.73 -15.78
C ALA A 216 -2.99 7.58 -15.22
N VAL A 217 -3.42 8.62 -15.94
CA VAL A 217 -4.39 9.60 -15.43
C VAL A 217 -5.81 9.36 -15.96
N GLU A 218 -6.01 8.67 -17.09
CA GLU A 218 -7.36 8.33 -17.59
C GLU A 218 -7.38 7.00 -18.35
N GLY A 219 -8.03 5.98 -17.78
CA GLY A 219 -8.42 4.76 -18.49
C GLY A 219 -7.61 3.49 -18.19
N ASP A 220 -6.32 3.59 -17.84
CA ASP A 220 -5.55 2.41 -17.42
C ASP A 220 -5.96 2.00 -15.99
N VAL A 221 -6.68 0.89 -15.91
CA VAL A 221 -7.16 0.35 -14.63
C VAL A 221 -6.17 -0.62 -13.99
N ARG A 222 -5.08 -0.98 -14.66
CA ARG A 222 -4.05 -1.89 -14.11
C ARG A 222 -3.37 -1.24 -12.91
N ASP A 223 -3.11 -2.03 -11.88
CA ASP A 223 -2.42 -1.62 -10.65
C ASP A 223 -3.03 -0.38 -9.97
N SER A 224 -4.32 -0.16 -10.20
CA SER A 224 -5.12 0.91 -9.62
C SER A 224 -6.12 0.37 -8.60
N THR A 225 -6.64 1.26 -7.76
CA THR A 225 -7.73 1.00 -6.82
C THR A 225 -8.64 2.21 -6.73
N THR A 226 -9.77 2.05 -6.06
CA THR A 226 -10.48 3.17 -5.43
C THR A 226 -10.26 3.12 -3.91
N PRO A 227 -10.31 4.25 -3.18
CA PRO A 227 -10.25 4.25 -1.72
C PRO A 227 -11.29 3.30 -1.10
N ALA A 228 -12.51 3.27 -1.63
CA ALA A 228 -13.58 2.38 -1.15
C ALA A 228 -13.25 0.89 -1.32
N ALA A 229 -12.70 0.50 -2.48
CA ALA A 229 -12.32 -0.89 -2.72
C ALA A 229 -11.15 -1.33 -1.82
N TYR A 230 -10.16 -0.45 -1.66
CA TYR A 230 -9.01 -0.73 -0.80
C TYR A 230 -9.41 -0.80 0.69
N HIS A 231 -10.29 0.11 1.12
CA HIS A 231 -10.86 0.10 2.46
C HIS A 231 -11.68 -1.19 2.72
N THR A 232 -12.43 -1.66 1.71
CA THR A 232 -13.13 -2.95 1.77
C THR A 232 -12.15 -4.11 1.97
N PHE A 233 -11.02 -4.12 1.25
CA PHE A 233 -9.96 -5.10 1.48
C PHE A 233 -9.44 -5.07 2.92
N LEU A 234 -9.07 -3.90 3.45
CA LEU A 234 -8.57 -3.79 4.83
C LEU A 234 -9.58 -4.35 5.84
N ARG A 235 -10.85 -3.94 5.73
CA ARG A 235 -11.92 -4.38 6.64
C ARG A 235 -12.12 -5.89 6.60
N LEU A 236 -12.09 -6.51 5.42
CA LEU A 236 -12.39 -7.93 5.26
C LEU A 236 -11.17 -8.82 5.59
N ALA A 237 -9.99 -8.47 5.09
CA ALA A 237 -8.76 -9.22 5.33
C ALA A 237 -8.37 -9.23 6.82
N LEU A 238 -8.60 -8.10 7.52
CA LEU A 238 -8.28 -7.95 8.95
C LEU A 238 -9.48 -8.17 9.87
N SER A 239 -10.61 -8.68 9.37
CA SER A 239 -11.84 -8.77 10.16
C SER A 239 -11.71 -9.64 11.42
N ALA A 240 -10.82 -10.64 11.46
CA ALA A 240 -10.53 -11.40 12.69
C ALA A 240 -9.74 -10.63 13.75
N HIS A 241 -9.10 -9.53 13.36
CA HIS A 241 -8.48 -8.58 14.28
C HIS A 241 -9.44 -7.46 14.70
N LEU A 242 -10.36 -7.08 13.80
CA LEU A 242 -11.23 -5.90 13.98
C LEU A 242 -12.63 -6.22 14.53
N SER A 243 -13.09 -7.48 14.48
CA SER A 243 -14.47 -7.87 14.77
C SER A 243 -14.56 -9.25 15.40
N THR A 244 -15.62 -9.47 16.19
CA THR A 244 -15.99 -10.78 16.76
C THR A 244 -16.68 -11.70 15.74
N ALA A 245 -17.08 -11.16 14.58
CA ALA A 245 -17.69 -11.89 13.47
C ALA A 245 -16.85 -11.72 12.19
N PRO A 246 -15.71 -12.44 12.08
CA PRO A 246 -14.81 -12.29 10.94
C PRO A 246 -15.35 -12.89 9.65
N HIS A 247 -14.86 -12.37 8.52
CA HIS A 247 -15.07 -12.97 7.22
C HIS A 247 -14.35 -14.33 7.15
N PRO A 248 -14.97 -15.40 6.60
CA PRO A 248 -14.36 -16.75 6.57
C PRO A 248 -12.98 -16.81 5.89
N SER A 249 -12.77 -15.97 4.87
CA SER A 249 -11.49 -15.87 4.13
C SER A 249 -10.50 -14.88 4.73
N SER A 250 -10.80 -14.23 5.87
CA SER A 250 -9.88 -13.28 6.52
C SER A 250 -8.58 -13.97 6.94
N LEU A 251 -7.55 -13.17 7.21
CA LEU A 251 -6.40 -13.68 7.94
C LEU A 251 -6.82 -14.14 9.34
N SER A 252 -6.19 -15.18 9.86
CA SER A 252 -6.28 -15.53 11.28
C SER A 252 -5.74 -14.40 12.17
N PRO A 253 -6.05 -14.40 13.49
CA PRO A 253 -5.52 -13.40 14.41
C PRO A 253 -3.99 -13.31 14.42
N SER A 254 -3.29 -14.45 14.36
CA SER A 254 -1.82 -14.47 14.34
C SER A 254 -1.24 -13.90 13.04
N MET A 255 -1.83 -14.23 11.88
CA MET A 255 -1.38 -13.69 10.59
C MET A 255 -1.72 -12.20 10.44
N SER A 256 -2.87 -11.78 10.96
CA SER A 256 -3.23 -10.36 11.04
C SER A 256 -2.23 -9.60 11.89
N ALA A 257 -1.89 -10.12 13.08
CA ALA A 257 -0.91 -9.51 13.97
C ALA A 257 0.48 -9.43 13.32
N TYR A 258 0.91 -10.47 12.59
CA TYR A 258 2.16 -10.46 11.83
C TYR A 258 2.18 -9.32 10.79
N LEU A 259 1.13 -9.23 9.96
CA LEU A 259 1.01 -8.20 8.93
C LEU A 259 1.03 -6.79 9.54
N LEU A 260 0.23 -6.57 10.58
CA LEU A 260 0.12 -5.28 11.25
C LEU A 260 1.42 -4.89 11.96
N ALA A 261 2.13 -5.85 12.55
CA ALA A 261 3.43 -5.61 13.16
C ALA A 261 4.46 -5.17 12.11
N ALA A 262 4.53 -5.81 10.94
CA ALA A 262 5.41 -5.36 9.87
C ALA A 262 5.03 -3.95 9.36
N MET A 263 3.74 -3.68 9.16
CA MET A 263 3.25 -2.35 8.75
C MET A 263 3.48 -1.25 9.81
N SER A 264 3.58 -1.59 11.10
CA SER A 264 3.87 -0.59 12.14
C SER A 264 5.29 -0.05 12.06
N ARG A 265 6.21 -0.83 11.47
CA ARG A 265 7.62 -0.46 11.23
C ARG A 265 7.86 0.15 9.84
N CYS A 266 6.81 0.44 9.07
CA CYS A 266 6.95 1.10 7.78
C CYS A 266 7.57 2.50 7.94
N LEU A 267 8.59 2.80 7.13
CA LEU A 267 9.38 4.04 7.22
C LEU A 267 8.64 5.31 6.73
N SER A 268 7.36 5.19 6.34
CA SER A 268 6.55 6.36 6.00
C SER A 268 6.08 7.07 7.27
N THR A 269 6.83 8.09 7.70
CA THR A 269 6.58 8.83 8.96
C THR A 269 5.83 10.14 8.75
N GLU A 270 6.02 10.81 7.61
CA GLU A 270 5.50 12.17 7.36
C GLU A 270 4.03 12.22 6.91
N ARG A 271 3.38 11.06 6.77
CA ARG A 271 2.01 10.92 6.25
C ARG A 271 0.99 10.77 7.39
N ILE A 272 0.26 9.66 7.50
CA ILE A 272 -0.74 9.41 8.56
C ILE A 272 -0.17 9.71 9.93
N ARG A 273 1.07 9.29 10.21
CA ARG A 273 1.74 9.55 11.50
C ARG A 273 2.12 11.03 11.70
N GLY A 274 2.35 11.79 10.64
CA GLY A 274 3.00 13.10 10.67
C GLY A 274 2.26 14.17 11.46
N ARG A 275 0.95 14.03 11.68
CA ARG A 275 0.15 14.95 12.52
C ARG A 275 -0.59 14.28 13.68
N LEU A 276 -0.44 12.98 13.86
CA LEU A 276 -0.96 12.29 15.04
C LEU A 276 -0.10 12.59 16.26
N ARG A 277 -0.65 12.37 17.46
CA ARG A 277 0.14 12.47 18.69
C ARG A 277 1.24 11.38 18.66
N PRO A 278 2.45 11.67 19.15
CA PRO A 278 3.48 10.64 19.28
C PRO A 278 2.98 9.44 20.08
N GLY A 279 3.31 8.23 19.63
CA GLY A 279 2.95 6.98 20.31
C GLY A 279 1.59 6.40 19.95
N VAL A 280 0.75 7.07 19.15
CA VAL A 280 -0.50 6.48 18.65
C VAL A 280 -0.20 5.21 17.83
N PRO A 281 -0.67 4.01 18.27
CA PRO A 281 -0.39 2.79 17.53
C PRO A 281 -0.94 2.84 16.11
N THR A 282 -0.03 2.70 15.15
CA THR A 282 -0.30 2.94 13.73
C THR A 282 0.41 1.89 12.90
N SER A 283 -0.34 1.16 12.07
CA SER A 283 0.15 0.13 11.17
C SER A 283 -0.29 0.47 9.75
N VAL A 284 0.63 1.02 8.95
CA VAL A 284 0.29 1.61 7.65
C VAL A 284 1.35 1.30 6.59
N LYS A 285 0.96 1.38 5.32
CA LYS A 285 1.85 1.22 4.17
C LYS A 285 1.69 2.40 3.21
N GLY A 286 2.79 3.08 2.93
CA GLY A 286 2.85 4.15 1.93
C GLY A 286 3.02 3.64 0.49
N GLY A 287 2.45 4.37 -0.47
CA GLY A 287 2.69 4.26 -1.90
C GLY A 287 3.11 5.60 -2.51
N SER A 288 4.03 5.57 -3.48
CA SER A 288 4.49 6.75 -4.23
C SER A 288 4.72 6.34 -5.68
N VAL A 289 4.15 7.09 -6.63
CA VAL A 289 4.50 6.97 -8.05
C VAL A 289 4.12 8.25 -8.78
N ARG A 290 5.06 8.89 -9.48
CA ARG A 290 4.80 10.04 -10.38
C ARG A 290 3.84 11.11 -9.86
N GLY A 291 4.16 11.73 -8.74
CA GLY A 291 3.27 12.75 -8.17
C GLY A 291 2.07 12.18 -7.40
N ASN A 292 1.72 10.90 -7.53
CA ASN A 292 0.68 10.25 -6.72
C ASN A 292 1.28 9.75 -5.40
N HIS A 293 0.59 9.97 -4.29
CA HIS A 293 0.95 9.49 -2.96
C HIS A 293 -0.27 8.90 -2.27
N SER A 294 -0.04 7.84 -1.51
CA SER A 294 -1.09 7.17 -0.75
C SER A 294 -0.56 6.60 0.54
N GLU A 295 -1.45 6.40 1.50
CA GLU A 295 -1.16 5.60 2.67
C GLU A 295 -2.43 4.91 3.17
N VAL A 296 -2.27 3.65 3.53
CA VAL A 296 -3.38 2.74 3.88
C VAL A 296 -3.02 1.93 5.11
N GLY A 297 -4.01 1.59 5.95
CA GLY A 297 -3.78 0.72 7.10
C GLY A 297 -4.75 0.97 8.24
N VAL A 298 -4.25 0.83 9.47
CA VAL A 298 -5.02 1.00 10.70
C VAL A 298 -4.34 1.92 11.71
N VAL A 299 -5.16 2.65 12.48
CA VAL A 299 -4.75 3.56 13.56
C VAL A 299 -5.61 3.28 14.79
N GLU A 300 -5.01 3.09 15.96
CA GLU A 300 -5.74 2.88 17.21
C GLU A 300 -6.25 4.20 17.80
N VAL A 301 -7.49 4.21 18.27
CA VAL A 301 -8.12 5.33 18.97
C VAL A 301 -8.16 5.05 20.47
N GLU A 302 -7.14 5.47 21.20
CA GLU A 302 -7.09 5.49 22.67
C GLU A 302 -7.65 4.23 23.38
N GLY A 303 -7.30 3.03 22.91
CA GLY A 303 -7.78 1.78 23.51
C GLY A 303 -9.29 1.50 23.30
N ARG A 304 -9.96 2.25 22.43
CA ARG A 304 -11.41 2.08 22.11
C ARG A 304 -11.63 1.21 20.89
N GLY A 305 -10.69 1.21 19.95
CA GLY A 305 -10.77 0.45 18.72
C GLY A 305 -9.81 0.95 17.66
N TRP A 306 -10.01 0.47 16.44
CA TRP A 306 -9.19 0.78 15.27
C TRP A 306 -9.97 1.56 14.23
N ILE A 307 -9.31 2.53 13.60
CA ILE A 307 -9.75 3.11 12.34
C ILE A 307 -9.08 2.31 11.22
N THR A 308 -9.84 1.77 10.26
CA THR A 308 -9.30 1.39 8.95
C THR A 308 -9.34 2.61 8.04
N LEU A 309 -8.25 2.91 7.34
CA LEU A 309 -8.18 4.08 6.47
C LEU A 309 -7.43 3.79 5.17
N ALA A 310 -7.93 4.39 4.09
CA ALA A 310 -7.29 4.44 2.78
C ALA A 310 -7.32 5.88 2.28
N ILE A 311 -6.15 6.52 2.21
CA ILE A 311 -5.99 7.92 1.79
C ILE A 311 -5.11 7.95 0.54
N TYR A 312 -5.62 8.55 -0.52
CA TYR A 312 -4.93 8.70 -1.80
C TYR A 312 -4.92 10.17 -2.22
N THR A 313 -3.83 10.58 -2.85
CA THR A 313 -3.65 11.88 -3.48
C THR A 313 -3.09 11.67 -4.89
N ARG A 314 -3.57 12.47 -5.84
CA ARG A 314 -3.05 12.52 -7.22
C ARG A 314 -2.87 13.96 -7.67
N ASN A 315 -2.02 14.18 -8.66
CA ASN A 315 -1.83 15.50 -9.26
C ASN A 315 -3.15 16.01 -9.87
N ALA A 316 -3.26 17.33 -10.02
CA ALA A 316 -4.37 17.92 -10.76
C ALA A 316 -4.41 17.41 -12.21
N PRO A 317 -5.60 17.22 -12.80
CA PRO A 317 -5.73 16.92 -14.22
C PRO A 317 -4.98 17.95 -15.07
N GLY A 318 -4.19 17.48 -16.04
CA GLY A 318 -3.40 18.35 -16.92
C GLY A 318 -2.17 19.03 -16.27
N ALA A 319 -1.80 18.66 -15.04
CA ALA A 319 -0.59 19.19 -14.41
C ALA A 319 0.67 18.83 -15.24
N THR A 320 1.48 19.85 -15.53
CA THR A 320 2.74 19.70 -16.28
C THR A 320 3.93 19.37 -15.37
N GLU A 321 3.77 19.57 -14.06
CA GLU A 321 4.77 19.31 -13.03
C GLU A 321 4.12 18.52 -11.90
N PRO A 322 4.85 17.58 -11.26
CA PRO A 322 4.30 16.85 -10.12
C PRO A 322 4.12 17.77 -8.91
N THR A 323 3.09 17.52 -8.10
CA THR A 323 2.93 18.21 -6.83
C THR A 323 4.14 17.92 -5.92
N PRO A 324 4.77 18.93 -5.28
CA PRO A 324 5.89 18.72 -4.37
C PRO A 324 5.62 17.66 -3.30
N MET A 325 6.62 16.81 -2.98
CA MET A 325 6.49 15.73 -2.00
C MET A 325 5.96 16.21 -0.65
N SER A 326 6.50 17.31 -0.14
CA SER A 326 6.08 17.88 1.14
C SER A 326 4.60 18.29 1.19
N ILE A 327 4.01 18.71 0.07
CA ILE A 327 2.58 19.04 -0.01
C ILE A 327 1.74 17.76 0.01
N ARG A 328 2.16 16.74 -0.75
CA ARG A 328 1.46 15.45 -0.83
C ARG A 328 1.43 14.73 0.52
N GLU A 329 2.57 14.66 1.20
CA GLU A 329 2.68 14.01 2.52
C GLU A 329 1.90 14.76 3.59
N ARG A 330 2.04 16.09 3.62
CA ARG A 330 1.27 16.95 4.54
C ARG A 330 -0.23 16.81 4.32
N THR A 331 -0.69 16.72 3.07
CA THR A 331 -2.11 16.50 2.76
C THR A 331 -2.62 15.21 3.38
N ILE A 332 -1.88 14.10 3.24
CA ILE A 332 -2.25 12.82 3.86
C ILE A 332 -2.28 12.95 5.39
N ALA A 333 -1.31 13.65 5.98
CA ALA A 333 -1.25 13.88 7.42
C ALA A 333 -2.44 14.72 7.94
N ASP A 334 -2.82 15.77 7.21
CA ASP A 334 -3.97 16.63 7.53
C ASP A 334 -5.28 15.85 7.47
N VAL A 335 -5.49 15.06 6.41
CA VAL A 335 -6.65 14.18 6.26
C VAL A 335 -6.70 13.15 7.39
N ALA A 336 -5.58 12.48 7.67
CA ALA A 336 -5.52 11.46 8.71
C ALA A 336 -5.83 12.04 10.09
N ARG A 337 -5.32 13.23 10.39
CA ARG A 337 -5.60 13.94 11.65
C ARG A 337 -7.08 14.28 11.79
N LEU A 338 -7.70 14.81 10.74
CA LEU A 338 -9.13 15.12 10.71
C LEU A 338 -9.98 13.87 10.95
N VAL A 339 -9.69 12.78 10.24
CA VAL A 339 -10.38 11.49 10.40
C VAL A 339 -10.21 10.94 11.82
N TYR A 340 -9.00 11.00 12.36
CA TYR A 340 -8.70 10.55 13.72
C TYR A 340 -9.48 11.33 14.77
N ASP A 341 -9.48 12.66 14.71
CA ASP A 341 -10.17 13.51 15.67
C ASP A 341 -11.68 13.29 15.65
N TYR A 342 -12.26 13.11 14.46
CA TYR A 342 -13.67 12.76 14.32
C TYR A 342 -13.99 11.45 15.07
N TYR A 343 -13.26 10.37 14.80
CA TYR A 343 -13.52 9.09 15.46
C TYR A 343 -13.16 9.08 16.94
N LEU A 344 -12.16 9.86 17.37
CA LEU A 344 -11.84 10.06 18.78
C LEU A 344 -13.00 10.71 19.55
N ILE A 345 -13.64 11.73 18.95
CA ILE A 345 -14.78 12.42 19.55
C ILE A 345 -16.02 11.52 19.52
N GLU A 346 -16.37 10.96 18.36
CA GLU A 346 -17.61 10.18 18.22
C GLU A 346 -17.58 8.87 19.01
N SER A 347 -16.44 8.18 19.08
CA SER A 347 -16.29 6.98 19.92
C SER A 347 -16.31 7.27 21.42
N GLY A 348 -16.15 8.54 21.83
CA GLY A 348 -16.22 8.95 23.24
C GLY A 348 -17.59 9.44 23.67
N ARG A 349 -18.53 9.59 22.73
CA ARG A 349 -19.91 10.01 23.01
C ARG A 349 -20.85 8.84 23.33
N SER A 350 -20.39 7.60 23.14
CA SER A 350 -21.17 6.37 23.32
C SER A 350 -21.10 5.80 24.72
#